data_AF-A0A2D8DM93-F1
#
_entry.id   AF-A0A2D8DM93-F1
#
_cell.length_a   1.000
_cell.length_b   1.000
_cell.length_c   1.000
_cell.angle_alpha   90.00
_cell.angle_beta   90.00
_cell.angle_gamma   90.00
#
_symmetry.space_group_name_H-M   'P 1'
#
loop_
_entity.id
_entity.type
_entity.pdbx_description
1 polymer ?
#
loop_
_entity_poly.entity_id
_entity_poly.type
_entity_poly.pdbx_seq_one_letter_code
_entity_poly.pdbx_strand_id
1 'polypeptide(L)'
;MKEVSVSLDIINTLGPTSAIVLAVIQQNKIPSENFDELISNLENYLKFENRENLIQATQKLLKLKLIGSSDSATGKKDNVYKLKLPGKSPAGLKKQMHSNWQPNLEVYEVLLMGGISKEFSANKLQEFKIYWGEKGLLKDNWNSIFVDFVRREWVKEKSPNKGAPTQMHRNWQPSSDAYEVLELANIPKNVSQSYILEFVLFWEEDGVALKSWNSKFVDFVKRKEIVNTINNEENKRSNNKEEGHGESSEQTKDLSWSKDLEL
;
A
#
# COMPACT_ATOMS: atom_id res chain seq x y z
N MET A 1 -40.33 18.54 40.19
CA MET A 1 -39.24 19.19 39.42
C MET A 1 -38.48 18.07 38.71
N LYS A 2 -38.47 18.03 37.38
CA LYS A 2 -37.60 17.09 36.64
C LYS A 2 -36.24 17.78 36.50
N GLU A 3 -35.21 17.20 37.07
CA GLU A 3 -33.84 17.70 36.93
C GLU A 3 -33.34 17.38 35.52
N VAL A 4 -32.89 18.40 34.80
CA VAL A 4 -32.29 18.24 33.48
C VAL A 4 -30.81 17.96 33.70
N SER A 5 -30.39 16.71 33.58
CA SER A 5 -28.97 16.35 33.59
C SER A 5 -28.36 16.62 32.22
N VAL A 6 -27.37 17.52 32.17
CA VAL A 6 -26.60 17.83 30.96
C VAL A 6 -25.14 17.57 31.25
N SER A 7 -24.47 16.84 30.37
CA SER A 7 -23.04 16.54 30.50
C SER A 7 -22.18 17.81 30.36
N LEU A 8 -21.15 17.91 31.19
CA LEU A 8 -20.20 19.04 31.16
C LEU A 8 -19.54 19.22 29.80
N ASP A 9 -19.27 18.12 29.09
CA ASP A 9 -18.66 18.14 27.76
C ASP A 9 -19.56 18.82 26.71
N ILE A 10 -20.87 18.61 26.81
CA ILE A 10 -21.86 19.24 25.91
C ILE A 10 -21.95 20.73 26.23
N ILE A 11 -21.91 21.10 27.50
CA ILE A 11 -21.94 22.49 27.95
C ILE A 11 -20.69 23.24 27.47
N ASN A 12 -19.51 22.64 27.60
CA ASN A 12 -18.25 23.25 27.13
C ASN A 12 -18.21 23.42 25.61
N THR A 13 -18.86 22.53 24.86
CA THR A 13 -18.81 22.55 23.40
C THR A 13 -19.88 23.46 22.79
N LEU A 14 -21.13 23.40 23.29
CA LEU A 14 -22.26 24.12 22.72
C LEU A 14 -22.57 25.43 23.46
N GLY A 15 -22.08 25.59 24.69
CA GLY A 15 -22.46 26.65 25.61
C GLY A 15 -23.65 26.22 26.48
N PRO A 16 -23.76 26.77 27.70
CA PRO A 16 -24.72 26.31 28.71
C PRO A 16 -26.17 26.42 28.23
N THR A 17 -26.57 27.56 27.65
CA THR A 17 -27.94 27.78 27.18
C THR A 17 -28.32 26.85 26.03
N SER A 18 -27.41 26.62 25.08
CA SER A 18 -27.64 25.70 23.95
C SER A 18 -27.70 24.24 24.39
N ALA A 19 -26.88 23.85 25.36
CA ALA A 19 -26.89 22.50 25.91
C ALA A 19 -28.16 22.21 26.72
N ILE A 20 -28.65 23.19 27.50
CA ILE A 20 -29.92 23.10 28.23
C ILE A 20 -31.11 23.00 27.26
N VAL A 21 -31.16 23.85 26.24
CA VAL A 21 -32.22 23.82 25.21
C VAL A 21 -32.24 22.48 24.48
N LEU A 22 -31.07 21.96 24.09
CA LEU A 22 -30.96 20.64 23.45
C LEU A 22 -31.46 19.51 24.38
N ALA A 23 -31.09 19.55 25.66
CA ALA A 23 -31.52 18.55 26.63
C ALA A 23 -33.04 18.60 26.89
N VAL A 24 -33.63 19.79 26.96
CA VAL A 24 -35.09 19.96 27.14
C VAL A 24 -35.86 19.43 25.93
N ILE A 25 -35.36 19.68 24.71
CA ILE A 25 -35.97 19.17 23.47
C ILE A 25 -35.87 17.64 23.41
N GLN A 26 -34.72 17.07 23.75
CA GLN A 26 -34.50 15.62 23.78
C GLN A 26 -35.37 14.92 24.84
N GLN A 27 -35.50 15.49 26.04
CA GLN A 27 -36.28 14.88 27.13
C GLN A 27 -37.79 14.94 26.91
N ASN A 28 -38.30 16.03 26.34
CA ASN A 28 -39.75 16.21 26.17
C ASN A 28 -40.27 15.75 24.81
N LYS A 29 -39.39 15.23 23.92
CA LYS A 29 -39.73 14.82 22.55
C LYS A 29 -40.61 15.86 21.83
N ILE A 30 -40.26 17.14 22.00
CA ILE A 30 -41.06 18.23 21.43
C ILE A 30 -40.93 18.11 19.90
N PRO A 31 -42.04 17.98 19.16
CA PRO A 31 -42.00 17.93 17.70
C PRO A 31 -41.31 19.19 17.18
N SER A 32 -40.20 19.02 16.48
CA SER A 32 -39.34 20.12 16.03
C SER A 32 -39.88 20.82 14.78
N GLU A 33 -41.18 20.76 14.54
CA GLU A 33 -41.77 21.14 13.25
C GLU A 33 -42.09 22.63 13.17
N ASN A 34 -42.27 23.32 14.29
CA ASN A 34 -42.62 24.73 14.29
C ASN A 34 -41.73 25.54 15.25
N PHE A 35 -40.88 26.40 14.68
CA PHE A 35 -39.89 27.20 15.44
C PHE A 35 -40.56 28.11 16.48
N ASP A 36 -41.69 28.72 16.14
CA ASP A 36 -42.41 29.61 17.05
C ASP A 36 -43.07 28.83 18.20
N GLU A 37 -43.58 27.63 17.94
CA GLU A 37 -44.15 26.76 18.97
C GLU A 37 -43.06 26.18 19.89
N LEU A 38 -41.88 25.86 19.35
CA LEU A 38 -40.70 25.49 20.14
C LEU A 38 -40.29 26.64 21.07
N ILE A 39 -40.24 27.87 20.58
CA ILE A 39 -39.83 29.03 21.39
C ILE A 39 -40.87 29.29 22.48
N SER A 40 -42.17 29.29 22.17
CA SER A 40 -43.23 29.49 23.18
C SER A 40 -43.26 28.37 24.22
N ASN A 41 -43.02 27.11 23.82
CA ASN A 41 -42.89 26.01 24.76
C ASN A 41 -41.64 26.14 25.63
N LEU A 42 -40.49 26.51 25.04
CA LEU A 42 -39.25 26.75 25.78
C LEU A 42 -39.39 27.92 26.75
N GLU A 43 -40.10 29.00 26.42
CA GLU A 43 -40.38 30.11 27.35
C GLU A 43 -41.19 29.64 28.58
N ASN A 44 -42.11 28.69 28.41
CA ASN A 44 -42.88 28.14 29.53
C ASN A 44 -42.04 27.21 30.43
N TYR A 45 -41.12 26.44 29.84
CA TYR A 45 -40.23 25.54 30.57
C TYR A 45 -38.99 26.23 31.16
N LEU A 46 -38.54 27.33 30.55
CA LEU A 46 -37.33 28.08 30.90
C LEU A 46 -37.69 29.53 31.22
N LYS A 47 -38.61 29.75 32.17
CA LYS A 47 -39.03 31.08 32.67
C LYS A 47 -37.90 31.99 33.17
N PHE A 48 -36.67 31.49 33.22
CA PHE A 48 -35.47 32.17 33.70
C PHE A 48 -34.56 32.68 32.55
N GLU A 49 -34.75 32.23 31.31
CA GLU A 49 -33.83 32.51 30.20
C GLU A 49 -34.41 33.55 29.23
N ASN A 50 -33.57 34.48 28.74
CA ASN A 50 -33.99 35.55 27.84
C ASN A 50 -34.40 34.97 26.47
N ARG A 51 -35.51 35.47 25.92
CA ARG A 51 -36.06 35.06 24.61
C ARG A 51 -35.02 35.14 23.50
N GLU A 52 -34.18 36.17 23.52
CA GLU A 52 -33.11 36.35 22.54
C GLU A 52 -32.04 35.24 22.62
N ASN A 53 -31.69 34.80 23.83
CA ASN A 53 -30.72 33.73 24.03
C ASN A 53 -31.28 32.38 23.57
N LEU A 54 -32.59 32.15 23.75
CA LEU A 54 -33.27 30.96 23.25
C LEU A 54 -33.31 30.93 21.72
N ILE A 55 -33.57 32.07 21.07
CA ILE A 55 -33.52 32.20 19.62
C ILE A 55 -32.10 31.94 19.11
N GLN A 56 -31.07 32.53 19.71
CA GLN A 56 -29.68 32.30 19.29
C GLN A 56 -29.25 30.84 19.51
N ALA A 57 -29.64 30.23 20.63
CA ALA A 57 -29.34 28.84 20.93
C ALA A 57 -30.02 27.90 19.94
N THR A 58 -31.31 28.08 19.67
CA THR A 58 -32.06 27.28 18.69
C THR A 58 -31.51 27.47 17.26
N GLN A 59 -31.15 28.69 16.87
CA GLN A 59 -30.47 28.96 15.59
C GLN A 59 -29.09 28.28 15.50
N LYS A 60 -28.32 28.29 16.60
CA LYS A 60 -27.03 27.59 16.66
C LYS A 60 -27.21 26.08 16.52
N LEU A 61 -28.22 25.52 17.18
CA LEU A 61 -28.55 24.09 17.08
C LEU A 61 -29.08 23.72 15.69
N LEU A 62 -29.84 24.59 15.04
CA LEU A 62 -30.27 24.43 13.65
C LEU A 62 -29.08 24.46 12.69
N LYS A 63 -28.16 25.42 12.86
CA LYS A 63 -26.93 25.51 12.07
C LYS A 63 -26.07 24.25 12.22
N LEU A 64 -26.09 23.65 13.41
CA LEU A 64 -25.42 22.39 13.72
C LEU A 64 -26.25 21.14 13.32
N LYS A 65 -27.41 21.32 12.66
CA LYS A 65 -28.35 20.26 12.25
C LYS A 65 -28.80 19.32 13.39
N LEU A 66 -28.79 19.80 14.63
CA LEU A 66 -29.16 18.99 15.80
C LEU A 66 -30.67 18.93 16.02
N ILE A 67 -31.44 19.92 15.53
CA ILE A 67 -32.89 20.02 15.68
C ILE A 67 -33.50 20.54 14.36
N GLY A 68 -34.44 19.80 13.77
CA GLY A 68 -35.41 20.28 12.77
C GLY A 68 -34.94 20.44 11.31
N SER A 69 -34.93 19.34 10.55
CA SER A 69 -35.68 19.23 9.28
C SER A 69 -35.75 17.75 8.91
N SER A 70 -36.97 17.21 9.01
CA SER A 70 -37.35 15.95 8.39
C SER A 70 -37.35 16.17 6.88
N ASP A 71 -36.25 15.83 6.21
CA ASP A 71 -36.30 15.41 4.82
C ASP A 71 -35.35 14.24 4.59
N SER A 72 -35.97 13.12 4.24
CA SER A 72 -35.36 11.97 3.62
C SER A 72 -34.56 12.34 2.38
N ALA A 73 -33.42 11.65 2.22
CA ALA A 73 -32.63 11.45 1.00
C ALA A 73 -31.46 12.42 0.71
N THR A 74 -30.27 11.79 0.70
CA THR A 74 -29.05 12.11 -0.07
C THR A 74 -28.01 13.08 0.50
N GLY A 75 -26.75 12.61 0.44
CA GLY A 75 -25.55 13.46 0.42
C GLY A 75 -24.67 13.31 1.65
N LYS A 76 -23.65 12.44 1.64
CA LYS A 76 -22.26 12.79 1.28
C LYS A 76 -21.64 13.89 2.18
N LYS A 77 -20.48 13.49 2.72
CA LYS A 77 -19.38 14.29 3.32
C LYS A 77 -19.60 14.68 4.77
N ASP A 78 -19.10 13.81 5.65
CA ASP A 78 -18.35 14.17 6.87
C ASP A 78 -17.65 12.90 7.38
N ASN A 79 -16.61 12.47 6.67
CA ASN A 79 -15.63 11.45 7.12
C ASN A 79 -14.43 11.45 6.15
N VAL A 80 -13.70 12.57 6.02
CA VAL A 80 -12.49 12.59 5.17
C VAL A 80 -11.35 11.79 5.79
N TYR A 81 -11.35 11.56 7.11
CA TYR A 81 -10.32 10.74 7.77
C TYR A 81 -10.87 9.85 8.88
N LYS A 82 -11.98 9.13 8.64
CA LYS A 82 -12.26 7.98 9.49
C LYS A 82 -11.22 6.92 9.13
N LEU A 83 -10.13 6.89 9.91
CA LEU A 83 -9.16 5.79 9.91
C LEU A 83 -9.92 4.49 10.17
N LYS A 84 -10.33 3.85 9.09
CA LYS A 84 -10.88 2.50 9.10
C LYS A 84 -9.67 1.59 9.28
N LEU A 85 -9.55 1.03 10.48
CA LEU A 85 -8.79 -0.20 10.70
C LEU A 85 -9.09 -1.17 9.55
N PRO A 86 -8.11 -1.94 9.04
CA PRO A 86 -8.30 -2.81 7.88
C PRO A 86 -9.51 -3.71 8.09
N GLY A 87 -10.62 -3.31 7.48
CA GLY A 87 -11.91 -3.95 7.66
C GLY A 87 -11.85 -5.26 6.92
N LYS A 88 -11.72 -6.37 7.66
CA LYS A 88 -12.24 -7.65 7.19
C LYS A 88 -13.68 -7.40 6.71
N SER A 89 -13.96 -7.78 5.46
CA SER A 89 -15.28 -7.64 4.84
C SER A 89 -16.38 -8.01 5.85
N PRO A 90 -17.42 -7.17 6.03
CA PRO A 90 -18.52 -7.50 6.92
C PRO A 90 -19.14 -8.80 6.39
N ALA A 91 -19.05 -9.85 7.20
CA ALA A 91 -19.24 -11.26 6.86
C ALA A 91 -18.14 -11.86 5.96
N GLY A 92 -17.34 -12.77 6.55
CA GLY A 92 -16.37 -13.63 5.87
C GLY A 92 -17.00 -14.67 4.93
N LEU A 93 -18.09 -14.34 4.24
CA LEU A 93 -18.58 -15.11 3.11
C LEU A 93 -17.60 -14.92 1.97
N LYS A 94 -16.74 -15.92 1.79
CA LYS A 94 -15.92 -16.05 0.59
C LYS A 94 -16.87 -16.14 -0.60
N LYS A 95 -16.84 -15.14 -1.48
CA LYS A 95 -17.68 -15.09 -2.69
C LYS A 95 -16.86 -15.53 -3.88
N GLN A 96 -17.48 -16.19 -4.84
CA GLN A 96 -16.87 -16.42 -6.13
C GLN A 96 -16.86 -15.11 -6.92
N MET A 97 -15.83 -14.94 -7.75
CA MET A 97 -15.84 -13.88 -8.76
C MET A 97 -17.01 -14.12 -9.71
N HIS A 98 -17.81 -13.08 -9.95
CA HIS A 98 -18.95 -13.12 -10.87
C HIS A 98 -18.92 -11.90 -11.79
N SER A 99 -19.55 -12.00 -12.95
CA SER A 99 -19.46 -10.98 -14.02
C SER A 99 -19.86 -9.56 -13.57
N ASN A 100 -20.82 -9.45 -12.65
CA ASN A 100 -21.33 -8.16 -12.16
C ASN A 100 -20.50 -7.54 -11.02
N TRP A 101 -19.45 -8.21 -10.56
CA TRP A 101 -18.61 -7.69 -9.48
C TRP A 101 -17.97 -6.34 -9.89
N GLN A 102 -17.88 -5.39 -8.97
CA GLN A 102 -17.16 -4.14 -9.18
C GLN A 102 -16.29 -3.81 -7.96
N PRO A 103 -15.10 -3.21 -8.16
CA PRO A 103 -14.28 -2.75 -7.05
C PRO A 103 -14.97 -1.61 -6.31
N ASN A 104 -14.72 -1.50 -5.00
CA ASN A 104 -15.15 -0.33 -4.23
C ASN A 104 -14.52 0.96 -4.75
N LEU A 105 -15.17 2.11 -4.52
CA LEU A 105 -14.62 3.42 -4.90
C LEU A 105 -13.22 3.66 -4.31
N GLU A 106 -13.00 3.25 -3.06
CA GLU A 106 -11.72 3.32 -2.35
C GLU A 106 -10.57 2.63 -3.10
N VAL A 107 -10.86 1.56 -3.86
CA VAL A 107 -9.85 0.85 -4.66
C VAL A 107 -9.33 1.75 -5.77
N TYR A 108 -10.22 2.48 -6.45
CA TYR A 108 -9.82 3.42 -7.49
C TYR A 108 -9.05 4.61 -6.92
N GLU A 109 -9.39 5.09 -5.72
CA GLU A 109 -8.64 6.14 -5.02
C GLU A 109 -7.22 5.67 -4.69
N VAL A 110 -7.06 4.46 -4.16
CA VAL A 110 -5.74 3.86 -3.87
C VAL A 110 -4.90 3.69 -5.13
N LEU A 111 -5.50 3.28 -6.25
CA LEU A 111 -4.80 3.15 -7.53
C LEU A 111 -4.39 4.53 -8.09
N LEU A 112 -5.26 5.53 -7.94
CA LEU A 112 -4.99 6.91 -8.38
C LEU A 112 -3.87 7.56 -7.56
N MET A 113 -3.82 7.32 -6.24
CA MET A 113 -2.69 7.73 -5.39
C MET A 113 -1.36 7.09 -5.85
N GLY A 114 -1.41 5.88 -6.42
CA GLY A 114 -0.26 5.21 -7.03
C GLY A 114 0.09 5.69 -8.45
N GLY A 115 -0.56 6.75 -8.95
CA GLY A 115 -0.35 7.29 -10.29
C GLY A 115 -0.89 6.40 -11.42
N ILE A 116 -1.86 5.53 -11.13
CA ILE A 116 -2.52 4.65 -12.13
C ILE A 116 -3.81 5.32 -12.59
N SER A 117 -4.01 5.45 -13.90
CA SER A 117 -5.21 6.08 -14.44
C SER A 117 -6.45 5.20 -14.22
N LYS A 118 -7.60 5.87 -14.06
CA LYS A 118 -8.89 5.17 -13.93
C LYS A 118 -9.23 4.37 -15.19
N GLU A 119 -8.86 4.87 -16.36
CA GLU A 119 -9.05 4.20 -17.65
C GLU A 119 -8.27 2.89 -17.74
N PHE A 120 -7.00 2.90 -17.35
CA PHE A 120 -6.18 1.68 -17.31
C PHE A 120 -6.79 0.65 -16.37
N SER A 121 -7.21 1.09 -15.18
CA SER A 121 -7.86 0.23 -14.18
C SER A 121 -9.19 -0.35 -14.70
N ALA A 122 -9.98 0.44 -15.43
CA ALA A 122 -11.23 -0.01 -16.03
C ALA A 122 -11.01 -1.07 -17.13
N ASN A 123 -10.01 -0.87 -17.99
CA ASN A 123 -9.65 -1.84 -19.03
C ASN A 123 -9.22 -3.19 -18.41
N LYS A 124 -8.44 -3.14 -17.33
CA LYS A 124 -7.96 -4.33 -16.62
C LYS A 124 -9.03 -5.04 -15.78
N LEU A 125 -10.14 -4.37 -15.48
CA LEU A 125 -11.24 -4.98 -14.72
C LEU A 125 -11.90 -6.13 -15.47
N GLN A 126 -12.11 -6.00 -16.79
CA GLN A 126 -12.75 -7.06 -17.58
C GLN A 126 -11.87 -8.31 -17.64
N GLU A 127 -10.57 -8.13 -17.90
CA GLU A 127 -9.57 -9.21 -17.90
C GLU A 127 -9.55 -9.95 -16.55
N PHE A 128 -9.56 -9.18 -15.45
CA PHE A 128 -9.58 -9.72 -14.10
C PHE A 128 -10.82 -10.57 -13.82
N LYS A 129 -12.00 -10.12 -14.23
CA LYS A 129 -13.27 -10.85 -14.05
C LYS A 129 -13.29 -12.18 -14.77
N ILE A 130 -12.81 -12.20 -16.02
CA ILE A 130 -12.76 -13.42 -16.83
C ILE A 130 -11.83 -14.42 -16.16
N TYR A 131 -10.58 -14.02 -15.90
CA TYR A 131 -9.57 -14.89 -15.32
C TYR A 131 -10.00 -15.50 -13.97
N TRP A 132 -10.51 -14.68 -13.05
CA TRP A 132 -10.93 -15.17 -11.73
C TRP A 132 -12.30 -15.83 -11.73
N GLY A 133 -13.17 -15.49 -12.68
CA GLY A 133 -14.45 -16.16 -12.91
C GLY A 133 -14.26 -17.60 -13.35
N GLU A 134 -13.37 -17.85 -14.30
CA GLU A 134 -13.00 -19.19 -14.78
C GLU A 134 -12.32 -20.03 -13.69
N LYS A 135 -11.47 -19.40 -12.86
CA LYS A 135 -10.81 -20.10 -11.75
C LYS A 135 -11.77 -20.55 -10.64
N GLY A 136 -12.96 -19.96 -10.53
CA GLY A 136 -13.98 -20.37 -9.57
C GLY A 136 -13.58 -20.32 -8.09
N LEU A 137 -12.53 -19.58 -7.72
CA LEU A 137 -12.07 -19.53 -6.33
C LEU A 137 -13.01 -18.69 -5.46
N LEU A 138 -13.20 -19.10 -4.21
CA LEU A 138 -13.92 -18.33 -3.21
C LEU A 138 -12.94 -17.49 -2.39
N LYS A 139 -13.04 -16.16 -2.52
CA LYS A 139 -12.23 -15.20 -1.75
C LYS A 139 -13.11 -14.10 -1.16
N ASP A 140 -12.66 -13.50 -0.08
CA ASP A 140 -13.29 -12.36 0.62
C ASP A 140 -12.56 -11.04 0.33
N ASN A 141 -11.35 -11.09 -0.24
CA ASN A 141 -10.45 -9.95 -0.44
C ASN A 141 -10.26 -9.57 -1.92
N TRP A 142 -11.30 -9.70 -2.75
CA TRP A 142 -11.24 -9.38 -4.18
C TRP A 142 -10.77 -7.95 -4.48
N ASN A 143 -11.14 -6.98 -3.65
CA ASN A 143 -10.68 -5.60 -3.76
C ASN A 143 -9.14 -5.50 -3.66
N SER A 144 -8.54 -6.16 -2.67
CA SER A 144 -7.08 -6.18 -2.49
C SER A 144 -6.39 -6.95 -3.61
N ILE A 145 -6.92 -8.12 -4.00
CA ILE A 145 -6.38 -8.90 -5.12
C ILE A 145 -6.41 -8.07 -6.42
N PHE A 146 -7.47 -7.29 -6.64
CA PHE A 146 -7.58 -6.42 -7.80
C PHE A 146 -6.55 -5.29 -7.78
N VAL A 147 -6.33 -4.63 -6.63
CA VAL A 147 -5.27 -3.62 -6.47
C VAL A 147 -3.91 -4.19 -6.85
N ASP A 148 -3.55 -5.36 -6.32
CA ASP A 148 -2.26 -6.00 -6.58
C ASP A 148 -2.13 -6.49 -8.02
N PHE A 149 -3.23 -6.91 -8.63
CA PHE A 149 -3.28 -7.23 -10.05
C PHE A 149 -3.00 -5.99 -10.91
N VAL A 150 -3.74 -4.91 -10.72
CA VAL A 150 -3.59 -3.68 -11.52
C VAL A 150 -2.21 -3.06 -11.33
N ARG A 151 -1.66 -3.05 -10.10
CA ARG A 151 -0.28 -2.58 -9.85
C ARG A 151 0.76 -3.36 -10.65
N ARG A 152 0.66 -4.69 -10.66
CA ARG A 152 1.59 -5.54 -11.44
C ARG A 152 1.44 -5.30 -12.94
N GLU A 153 0.22 -5.21 -13.43
CA GLU A 153 -0.05 -4.90 -14.84
C GLU A 153 0.45 -3.51 -15.23
N TRP A 154 0.36 -2.53 -14.32
CA TRP A 154 0.87 -1.19 -14.55
C TRP A 154 2.40 -1.14 -14.66
N VAL A 155 3.10 -1.86 -13.78
CA VAL A 155 4.57 -1.99 -13.86
C VAL A 155 4.97 -2.67 -15.17
N LYS A 156 4.22 -3.69 -15.62
CA LYS A 156 4.48 -4.32 -16.92
C LYS A 156 4.26 -3.36 -18.07
N GLU A 157 3.17 -2.60 -18.11
CA GLU A 157 2.90 -1.65 -19.20
C GLU A 157 3.96 -0.54 -19.27
N LYS A 158 4.48 -0.10 -18.12
CA LYS A 158 5.58 0.87 -18.04
C LYS A 158 6.93 0.30 -18.45
N SER A 159 7.11 -1.02 -18.43
CA SER A 159 8.34 -1.64 -18.87
C SER A 159 8.49 -1.48 -20.39
N PRO A 160 9.71 -1.21 -20.90
CA PRO A 160 9.93 -0.98 -22.34
C PRO A 160 9.44 -2.13 -23.21
N ASN A 161 9.45 -3.34 -22.66
CA ASN A 161 9.10 -4.57 -23.37
C ASN A 161 7.67 -5.05 -23.06
N LYS A 162 6.86 -4.26 -22.34
CA LYS A 162 5.48 -4.59 -21.94
C LYS A 162 5.35 -5.96 -21.23
N GLY A 163 6.39 -6.39 -20.53
CA GLY A 163 6.46 -7.70 -19.88
C GLY A 163 6.66 -8.90 -20.81
N ALA A 164 6.92 -8.68 -22.11
CA ALA A 164 7.35 -9.72 -23.03
C ALA A 164 8.78 -10.19 -22.68
N PRO A 165 9.08 -11.49 -22.81
CA PRO A 165 10.45 -11.97 -22.76
C PRO A 165 11.27 -11.29 -23.87
N THR A 166 12.45 -10.82 -23.52
CA THR A 166 13.37 -10.20 -24.48
C THR A 166 14.69 -10.92 -24.47
N GLN A 167 15.31 -11.06 -25.65
CA GLN A 167 16.67 -11.52 -25.77
C GLN A 167 17.63 -10.44 -25.29
N MET A 168 18.79 -10.86 -24.81
CA MET A 168 19.86 -9.94 -24.44
C MET A 168 20.39 -9.24 -25.70
N HIS A 169 20.80 -7.98 -25.55
CA HIS A 169 21.39 -7.21 -26.65
C HIS A 169 22.57 -6.38 -26.15
N ARG A 170 23.52 -6.08 -27.05
CA ARG A 170 24.77 -5.37 -26.73
C ARG A 170 24.61 -4.04 -26.00
N ASN A 171 23.52 -3.32 -26.25
CA ASN A 171 23.22 -2.02 -25.66
C ASN A 171 22.43 -2.10 -24.35
N TRP A 172 22.22 -3.30 -23.80
CA TRP A 172 21.43 -3.47 -22.59
C TRP A 172 22.12 -2.85 -21.38
N GLN A 173 21.32 -2.18 -20.53
CA GLN A 173 21.78 -1.52 -19.32
C GLN A 173 20.82 -1.89 -18.17
N PRO A 174 21.35 -2.18 -16.96
CA PRO A 174 20.52 -2.35 -15.77
C PRO A 174 19.73 -1.08 -15.43
N SER A 175 18.54 -1.23 -14.86
CA SER A 175 17.76 -0.09 -14.34
C SER A 175 18.37 0.49 -13.06
N SER A 176 17.99 1.73 -12.69
CA SER A 176 18.41 2.36 -11.42
C SER A 176 18.14 1.46 -10.21
N ASP A 177 16.93 0.90 -10.16
CA ASP A 177 16.49 -0.02 -9.09
C ASP A 177 17.42 -1.23 -8.94
N ALA A 178 18.02 -1.72 -10.03
CA ALA A 178 18.93 -2.87 -9.97
C ALA A 178 20.24 -2.49 -9.26
N TYR A 179 20.74 -1.28 -9.48
CA TYR A 179 21.91 -0.76 -8.78
C TYR A 179 21.62 -0.48 -7.31
N GLU A 180 20.45 0.09 -6.98
CA GLU A 180 20.04 0.32 -5.59
C GLU A 180 19.99 -1.00 -4.79
N VAL A 181 19.46 -2.08 -5.40
CA VAL A 181 19.46 -3.41 -4.77
C VAL A 181 20.88 -3.96 -4.55
N LEU A 182 21.83 -3.64 -5.43
CA LEU A 182 23.24 -4.03 -5.27
C LEU A 182 23.94 -3.20 -4.20
N GLU A 183 23.67 -1.90 -4.13
CA GLU A 183 24.17 -1.01 -3.08
C GLU A 183 23.68 -1.44 -1.69
N LEU A 184 22.41 -1.86 -1.57
CA LEU A 184 21.89 -2.45 -0.34
C LEU A 184 22.59 -3.77 0.05
N ALA A 185 23.13 -4.49 -0.92
CA ALA A 185 23.97 -5.67 -0.70
C ALA A 185 25.46 -5.32 -0.47
N ASN A 186 25.77 -4.03 -0.24
CA ASN A 186 27.10 -3.49 -0.04
C ASN A 186 28.03 -3.64 -1.25
N ILE A 187 27.46 -3.72 -2.46
CA ILE A 187 28.18 -3.79 -3.73
C ILE A 187 28.05 -2.43 -4.43
N PRO A 188 29.14 -1.65 -4.55
CA PRO A 188 29.06 -0.32 -5.13
C PRO A 188 28.80 -0.37 -6.64
N LYS A 189 28.23 0.73 -7.16
CA LYS A 189 27.86 0.85 -8.58
C LYS A 189 29.04 0.67 -9.54
N ASN A 190 30.23 1.14 -9.19
CA ASN A 190 31.44 1.00 -10.02
C ASN A 190 31.82 -0.47 -10.27
N VAL A 191 31.73 -1.30 -9.24
CA VAL A 191 32.00 -2.74 -9.31
C VAL A 191 30.90 -3.43 -10.10
N SER A 192 29.64 -3.08 -9.85
CA SER A 192 28.52 -3.60 -10.63
C SER A 192 28.67 -3.30 -12.12
N GLN A 193 29.15 -2.11 -12.47
CA GLN A 193 29.34 -1.69 -13.86
C GLN A 193 30.42 -2.48 -14.61
N SER A 194 31.47 -2.96 -13.94
CA SER A 194 32.52 -3.75 -14.59
C SER A 194 32.01 -5.10 -15.10
N TYR A 195 30.99 -5.67 -14.43
CA TYR A 195 30.38 -6.94 -14.78
C TYR A 195 29.35 -6.87 -15.92
N ILE A 196 28.94 -5.68 -16.36
CA ILE A 196 27.89 -5.53 -17.38
C ILE A 196 28.34 -6.17 -18.70
N LEU A 197 29.56 -5.89 -19.15
CA LEU A 197 30.05 -6.40 -20.43
C LEU A 197 30.14 -7.93 -20.44
N GLU A 198 30.66 -8.51 -19.36
CA GLU A 198 30.73 -9.97 -19.20
C GLU A 198 29.33 -10.59 -19.21
N PHE A 199 28.38 -9.99 -18.48
CA PHE A 199 27.01 -10.47 -18.42
C PHE A 199 26.30 -10.38 -19.78
N VAL A 200 26.46 -9.25 -20.48
CA VAL A 200 25.87 -9.05 -21.82
C VAL A 200 26.40 -10.08 -22.80
N LEU A 201 27.72 -10.30 -22.86
CA LEU A 201 28.34 -11.26 -23.77
C LEU A 201 27.83 -12.68 -23.53
N PHE A 202 27.83 -13.12 -22.26
CA PHE A 202 27.36 -14.47 -21.91
C PHE A 202 25.92 -14.73 -22.35
N TRP A 203 25.01 -13.79 -22.08
CA TRP A 203 23.58 -13.96 -22.38
C TRP A 203 23.20 -13.63 -23.83
N GLU A 204 24.01 -12.84 -24.53
CA GLU A 204 23.86 -12.61 -25.98
C GLU A 204 24.23 -13.87 -26.76
N GLU A 205 25.26 -14.61 -26.35
CA GLU A 205 25.64 -15.90 -26.95
C GLU A 205 24.63 -17.02 -26.66
N ASP A 206 24.06 -17.05 -25.45
CA ASP A 206 23.06 -18.06 -25.03
C ASP A 206 21.71 -17.89 -25.79
N GLY A 207 21.40 -16.68 -26.25
CA GLY A 207 20.23 -16.38 -27.08
C GLY A 207 18.86 -16.54 -26.38
N VAL A 208 18.84 -16.81 -25.07
CA VAL A 208 17.61 -17.02 -24.29
C VAL A 208 16.84 -15.71 -24.12
N ALA A 209 15.51 -15.78 -24.27
CA ALA A 209 14.62 -14.65 -23.99
C ALA A 209 14.06 -14.73 -22.56
N LEU A 210 14.42 -13.78 -21.69
CA LEU A 210 13.94 -13.71 -20.31
C LEU A 210 13.07 -12.48 -20.07
N LYS A 211 12.20 -12.59 -19.05
CA LYS A 211 11.30 -11.50 -18.62
C LYS A 211 11.97 -10.50 -17.67
N SER A 212 13.09 -10.85 -17.04
CA SER A 212 13.68 -10.09 -15.93
C SER A 212 15.21 -10.12 -15.93
N TRP A 213 15.83 -9.44 -16.89
CA TRP A 213 17.29 -9.31 -16.97
C TRP A 213 17.91 -8.62 -15.75
N ASN A 214 17.25 -7.59 -15.20
CA ASN A 214 17.70 -6.89 -13.99
C ASN A 214 17.92 -7.83 -12.80
N SER A 215 16.96 -8.71 -12.50
CA SER A 215 17.08 -9.67 -11.39
C SER A 215 18.22 -10.67 -11.64
N LYS A 216 18.35 -11.17 -12.88
CA LYS A 216 19.44 -12.08 -13.24
C LYS A 216 20.82 -11.42 -13.11
N PHE A 217 20.91 -10.14 -13.47
CA PHE A 217 22.12 -9.36 -13.31
C PHE A 217 22.49 -9.17 -11.84
N VAL A 218 21.52 -8.81 -10.98
CA VAL A 218 21.74 -8.70 -9.54
C VAL A 218 22.27 -10.01 -8.94
N ASP A 219 21.66 -11.14 -9.29
CA ASP A 219 22.10 -12.46 -8.81
C ASP A 219 23.48 -12.87 -9.35
N PHE A 220 23.81 -12.46 -10.58
CA PHE A 220 25.12 -12.68 -11.19
C PHE A 220 26.21 -11.91 -10.45
N VAL A 221 26.02 -10.60 -10.26
CA VAL A 221 26.98 -9.73 -9.58
C VAL A 221 27.19 -10.18 -8.14
N LYS A 222 26.11 -10.50 -7.41
CA LYS A 222 26.22 -11.03 -6.03
C LYS A 222 27.08 -12.29 -5.96
N ARG A 223 26.88 -13.24 -6.87
CA ARG A 223 27.68 -14.48 -6.90
C ARG A 223 29.14 -14.21 -7.25
N LYS A 224 29.40 -13.32 -8.21
CA LYS A 224 30.76 -12.93 -8.60
C LYS A 224 31.52 -12.27 -7.44
N GLU A 225 30.87 -11.37 -6.72
CA GLU A 225 31.47 -10.71 -5.55
C GLU A 225 31.77 -11.68 -4.43
N ILE A 226 30.86 -12.62 -4.12
CA ILE A 226 31.12 -13.66 -3.10
C ILE A 226 32.34 -14.51 -3.46
N VAL A 227 32.49 -14.89 -4.73
CA VAL A 227 33.66 -15.67 -5.18
C VAL A 227 34.94 -14.83 -5.09
N ASN A 228 34.86 -13.54 -5.47
CA ASN A 228 36.00 -12.64 -5.42
C ASN A 228 36.50 -12.38 -3.99
N THR A 229 35.58 -12.22 -3.02
CA THR A 229 35.93 -12.05 -1.61
C THR A 229 36.61 -13.29 -1.04
N ILE A 230 36.10 -14.49 -1.35
CA ILE A 230 36.70 -15.77 -0.93
C ILE A 230 38.13 -15.90 -1.48
N ASN A 231 38.32 -15.68 -2.79
CA ASN A 231 39.63 -15.80 -3.42
C ASN A 231 40.64 -14.79 -2.84
N ASN A 232 40.19 -13.58 -2.49
CA ASN A 232 41.04 -12.57 -1.87
C ASN A 232 41.43 -12.94 -0.42
N GLU A 233 40.53 -13.59 0.34
CA GLU A 233 40.86 -14.12 1.66
C GLU A 233 41.86 -15.28 1.59
N GLU A 234 41.72 -16.19 0.62
CA GLU A 234 42.67 -17.28 0.41
C GLU A 234 44.05 -16.76 0.01
N ASN A 235 44.11 -15.79 -0.92
CA ASN A 235 45.37 -15.16 -1.34
C ASN A 235 46.06 -14.40 -0.19
N LYS A 236 45.32 -13.79 0.73
CA LYS A 236 45.91 -13.17 1.94
C LYS A 236 46.45 -14.22 2.91
N ARG A 237 45.79 -15.37 3.04
CA ARG A 237 46.26 -16.49 3.89
C ARG A 237 47.47 -17.20 3.30
N SER A 238 47.61 -17.27 1.97
CA SER A 238 48.81 -17.80 1.31
C SER A 238 49.99 -16.83 1.43
N ASN A 239 49.79 -15.53 1.19
CA ASN A 239 50.89 -14.55 1.30
C ASN A 239 51.41 -14.41 2.74
N ASN A 240 50.54 -14.48 3.76
CA ASN A 240 50.96 -14.44 5.16
C ASN A 240 51.70 -15.72 5.62
N LYS A 241 51.64 -16.81 4.85
CA LYS A 241 52.45 -18.02 5.13
C LYS A 241 53.84 -17.97 4.49
N GLU A 242 54.08 -17.06 3.55
CA GLU A 242 55.38 -16.93 2.86
C GLU A 242 56.35 -15.93 3.54
N GLU A 243 55.87 -15.09 4.48
CA GLU A 243 56.73 -14.17 5.25
C GLU A 243 57.23 -14.75 6.60
N GLY A 244 56.95 -16.02 6.89
CA GLY A 244 57.44 -16.73 8.06
C GLY A 244 58.39 -17.87 7.68
N HIS A 245 59.68 -17.65 7.92
CA HIS A 245 60.81 -18.60 7.81
C HIS A 245 61.46 -18.77 6.43
N GLY A 246 62.64 -18.17 6.32
CA GLY A 246 63.68 -18.61 5.39
C GLY A 246 64.27 -19.97 5.79
N GLU A 247 64.76 -20.64 4.76
CA GLU A 247 65.66 -21.82 4.74
C GLU A 247 65.12 -23.14 5.30
N SER A 248 64.63 -24.00 4.39
CA SER A 248 65.36 -25.24 4.10
C SER A 248 64.93 -25.77 2.73
N SER A 249 65.89 -25.87 1.82
CA SER A 249 65.83 -26.78 0.69
C SER A 249 65.60 -28.21 1.18
N GLU A 250 64.65 -28.93 0.62
CA GLU A 250 64.85 -30.31 0.16
C GLU A 250 63.64 -30.82 -0.60
N GLN A 251 63.95 -31.65 -1.60
CA GLN A 251 63.05 -32.20 -2.59
C GLN A 251 61.94 -33.06 -1.97
N THR A 252 60.73 -32.99 -2.52
CA THR A 252 60.05 -34.20 -3.00
C THR A 252 59.18 -33.88 -4.21
N LYS A 253 59.52 -34.58 -5.29
CA LYS A 253 58.64 -34.84 -6.42
C LYS A 253 57.50 -35.76 -5.96
N ASP A 254 56.50 -35.81 -6.82
CA ASP A 254 55.57 -36.92 -7.04
C ASP A 254 54.31 -36.94 -6.18
N LEU A 255 53.18 -36.72 -6.86
CA LEU A 255 52.01 -37.61 -7.02
C LEU A 255 50.76 -36.72 -7.21
N SER A 256 50.36 -36.42 -8.44
CA SER A 256 49.42 -37.27 -9.19
C SER A 256 48.13 -37.55 -8.39
N TRP A 257 47.18 -36.62 -8.43
CA TRP A 257 45.75 -36.88 -8.21
C TRP A 257 44.91 -36.53 -9.44
N SER A 258 45.42 -36.87 -10.63
CA SER A 258 44.55 -37.29 -11.73
C SER A 258 44.01 -38.68 -11.40
N LYS A 259 42.95 -38.74 -10.61
CA LYS A 259 42.00 -39.85 -10.62
C LYS A 259 40.71 -39.36 -9.97
N ASP A 260 39.77 -38.97 -10.82
CA ASP A 260 38.35 -39.33 -10.72
C ASP A 260 37.64 -38.79 -11.97
N LEU A 261 38.03 -39.37 -13.11
CA LEU A 261 37.14 -39.59 -14.22
C LEU A 261 36.94 -41.09 -14.25
N GLU A 262 35.71 -41.56 -13.97
CA GLU A 262 35.09 -42.64 -14.73
C GLU A 262 33.60 -42.80 -14.35
N LEU A 263 32.78 -42.70 -15.42
CA LEU A 263 31.46 -43.30 -15.69
C LEU A 263 30.21 -42.78 -14.99
#